data_AF-A0A6P2DKJ1-F1
#
_entry.id   AF-A0A6P2DKJ1-F1
#
_cell.length_a   1.000
_cell.length_b   1.000
_cell.length_c   1.000
_cell.angle_alpha   90.00
_cell.angle_beta   90.00
_cell.angle_gamma   90.00
#
_symmetry.space_group_name_H-M   'P 1'
#
loop_
_entity.id
_entity.type
_entity.pdbx_description
1 polymer ?
#
loop_
_entity_poly.entity_id
_entity_poly.type
_entity_poly.pdbx_seq_one_letter_code
_entity_poly.pdbx_strand_id
1 'polypeptide(L)'
;MRFPTYNEAEALKRAWTDKFVRVKPGYTEYERFANKVGRVVTVNYGGRALVDFADGAWYDIPATDTYLEVVPDADAKDKFDATASSAQKLPGRQG
;
A
#
# COMPACT_ATOMS: atom_id res chain seq x y z
N MET A 1 12.89 -2.67 -16.36
CA MET A 1 11.99 -3.48 -15.50
C MET A 1 11.16 -4.39 -16.39
N ARG A 2 11.01 -5.67 -16.02
CA ARG A 2 10.08 -6.59 -16.69
C ARG A 2 8.71 -6.46 -16.01
N PHE A 3 7.64 -6.38 -16.80
CA PHE A 3 6.28 -6.49 -16.27
C PHE A 3 5.96 -7.94 -15.89
N PRO A 4 5.31 -8.19 -14.75
CA PRO A 4 4.83 -9.52 -14.42
C PRO A 4 3.82 -10.01 -15.47
N THR A 5 3.78 -11.31 -15.68
CA THR A 5 2.67 -11.96 -16.37
C THR A 5 1.37 -11.78 -15.58
N TYR A 6 0.23 -12.06 -16.22
CA TYR A 6 -1.07 -12.03 -15.54
C TYR A 6 -1.08 -12.88 -14.26
N ASN A 7 -0.60 -14.14 -14.33
CA ASN A 7 -0.59 -15.04 -13.18
C ASN A 7 0.32 -14.54 -12.04
N GLU A 8 1.47 -13.97 -12.37
CA GLU A 8 2.38 -13.36 -11.39
C GLU A 8 1.74 -12.13 -10.73
N ALA A 9 1.09 -11.26 -11.52
CA ALA A 9 0.38 -10.10 -10.99
C ALA A 9 -0.77 -10.49 -10.06
N GLU A 10 -1.56 -11.51 -10.43
CA GLU A 10 -2.64 -12.03 -9.58
C GLU A 10 -2.11 -12.70 -8.30
N ALA A 11 -0.96 -13.37 -8.38
CA ALA A 11 -0.30 -13.90 -7.18
C ALA A 11 0.16 -12.77 -6.24
N LEU A 12 0.74 -11.70 -6.78
CA LEU A 12 1.10 -10.51 -6.01
C LEU A 12 -0.14 -9.83 -5.38
N LYS A 13 -1.22 -9.66 -6.13
CA LYS A 13 -2.48 -9.10 -5.57
C LYS A 13 -2.97 -9.92 -4.39
N ARG A 14 -3.02 -11.25 -4.51
CA ARG A 14 -3.39 -12.14 -3.39
C ARG A 14 -2.43 -12.04 -2.22
N ALA A 15 -1.14 -11.87 -2.49
CA ALA A 15 -0.12 -11.82 -1.45
C ALA A 15 -0.09 -10.49 -0.68
N TRP A 16 -0.49 -9.38 -1.29
CA TRP A 16 -0.26 -8.04 -0.74
C TRP A 16 -1.51 -7.23 -0.44
N THR A 17 -2.61 -7.42 -1.18
CA THR A 17 -3.83 -6.60 -1.01
C THR A 17 -4.36 -6.68 0.42
N ASP A 18 -4.85 -5.55 0.93
CA ASP A 18 -5.39 -5.34 2.26
C ASP A 18 -4.39 -5.52 3.42
N LYS A 19 -3.12 -5.84 3.15
CA LYS A 19 -2.09 -5.92 4.20
C LYS A 19 -1.62 -4.53 4.62
N PHE A 20 -1.37 -4.39 5.91
CA PHE A 20 -0.60 -3.27 6.44
C PHE A 20 0.87 -3.46 6.16
N VAL A 21 1.54 -2.38 5.77
CA VAL A 21 2.95 -2.40 5.41
C VAL A 21 3.67 -1.17 5.93
N ARG A 22 4.98 -1.31 6.15
CA ARG A 22 5.92 -0.20 6.26
C ARG A 22 6.94 -0.29 5.13
N VAL A 23 7.47 0.85 4.71
CA VAL A 23 8.59 0.89 3.77
C VAL A 23 9.88 0.61 4.53
N LYS A 24 10.71 -0.28 4.00
CA LYS A 24 12.05 -0.53 4.54
C LYS A 24 12.95 0.70 4.32
N PRO A 25 13.84 1.02 5.27
CA PRO A 25 14.77 2.13 5.14
C PRO A 25 15.85 1.85 4.08
N GLY A 26 16.58 2.89 3.68
CA GLY A 26 17.72 2.78 2.75
C GLY A 26 17.40 3.15 1.30
N TYR A 27 16.20 3.66 1.03
CA TYR A 27 15.75 4.12 -0.29
C TYR A 27 15.32 5.59 -0.20
N THR A 28 16.13 6.49 -0.74
CA THR A 28 15.93 7.94 -0.64
C THR A 28 14.57 8.37 -1.21
N GLU A 29 14.09 7.72 -2.27
CA GLU A 29 12.79 7.99 -2.87
C GLU A 29 11.60 7.65 -1.95
N TYR A 30 11.81 6.83 -0.91
CA TYR A 30 10.78 6.41 0.03
C TYR A 30 10.99 6.93 1.46
N GLU A 31 12.02 7.74 1.72
CA GLU A 31 12.31 8.30 3.07
C GLU A 31 11.13 9.08 3.65
N ARG A 32 10.31 9.73 2.80
CA ARG A 32 9.09 10.44 3.25
C ARG A 32 8.03 9.55 3.89
N PHE A 33 8.12 8.23 3.70
CA PHE A 33 7.25 7.22 4.31
C PHE A 33 7.90 6.56 5.53
N ALA A 34 9.10 6.98 5.92
CA ALA A 34 9.76 6.46 7.11
C ALA A 34 8.84 6.61 8.33
N ASN A 35 8.77 5.55 9.14
CA ASN A 35 7.95 5.45 10.34
C ASN A 35 6.43 5.53 10.12
N LYS A 36 5.94 5.50 8.87
CA LYS A 36 4.51 5.42 8.57
C LYS A 36 4.08 3.98 8.36
N VAL A 37 2.86 3.67 8.77
CA VAL A 37 2.15 2.44 8.38
C VAL A 37 1.18 2.82 7.28
N GLY A 38 1.22 2.08 6.18
CA GLY A 38 0.25 2.19 5.09
C GLY A 38 -0.52 0.90 4.90
N ARG A 39 -1.59 0.96 4.11
CA ARG A 39 -2.38 -0.20 3.70
C ARG A 39 -2.23 -0.38 2.20
N VAL A 40 -1.94 -1.62 1.76
CA VAL A 40 -1.95 -1.93 0.34
C VAL A 40 -3.39 -1.99 -0.15
N VAL A 41 -3.74 -1.09 -1.07
CA VAL A 41 -5.07 -1.05 -1.69
C VAL A 41 -5.21 -2.14 -2.74
N THR A 42 -4.17 -2.33 -3.57
CA THR A 42 -4.10 -3.39 -4.58
C THR A 42 -2.67 -3.47 -5.13
N VAL A 43 -2.42 -4.43 -6.02
CA VAL A 43 -1.20 -4.49 -6.84
C VAL A 43 -1.58 -4.27 -8.31
N ASN A 44 -0.92 -3.34 -8.98
CA ASN A 44 -1.15 -3.07 -10.40
C ASN A 44 -0.39 -4.08 -11.31
N TYR A 45 -0.68 -4.06 -12.61
CA TYR A 45 0.00 -4.94 -13.59
C TYR A 45 1.48 -4.58 -13.83
N GLY A 46 1.97 -3.48 -13.24
CA GLY A 46 3.40 -3.18 -13.12
C GLY A 46 4.12 -3.96 -12.02
N GLY A 47 3.39 -4.75 -11.21
CA GLY A 47 3.95 -5.42 -10.03
C GLY A 47 4.23 -4.46 -8.88
N ARG A 48 3.55 -3.31 -8.84
CA ARG A 48 3.67 -2.32 -7.77
C ARG A 48 2.44 -2.35 -6.88
N ALA A 49 2.67 -2.39 -5.57
CA ALA A 49 1.65 -2.21 -4.57
C ALA A 49 1.25 -0.73 -4.52
N LEU A 50 -0.04 -0.45 -4.67
CA LEU A 50 -0.62 0.86 -4.41
C LEU A 50 -0.81 0.96 -2.90
N VAL A 51 0.04 1.74 -2.25
CA VAL A 51 0.01 1.91 -0.79
C VAL A 51 -0.65 3.24 -0.45
N ASP A 52 -1.64 3.17 0.44
CA ASP A 52 -2.26 4.32 1.06
C ASP A 52 -1.63 4.55 2.44
N PHE A 53 -1.08 5.74 2.69
CA PHE A 53 -0.53 6.13 3.99
C PHE A 53 -1.49 7.04 4.77
N ALA A 54 -2.76 7.08 4.38
CA ALA A 54 -3.79 7.96 4.96
C ALA A 54 -3.40 9.45 4.89
N ASP A 55 -2.74 9.85 3.79
CA ASP A 55 -2.28 11.22 3.54
C ASP A 55 -2.97 11.88 2.33
N GLY A 56 -4.06 11.28 1.85
CA GLY A 56 -4.82 11.79 0.70
C GLY A 56 -4.28 11.38 -0.67
N ALA A 57 -3.27 10.51 -0.77
CA ALA A 57 -2.80 9.95 -2.04
C ALA A 57 -2.49 8.43 -1.97
N TRP A 58 -2.33 7.81 -3.13
CA TRP A 58 -1.77 6.45 -3.27
C TRP A 58 -0.41 6.52 -3.94
N TYR A 59 0.48 5.60 -3.54
CA TYR A 59 1.84 5.56 -4.05
C TYR A 59 2.18 4.16 -4.54
N ASP A 60 2.77 4.10 -5.73
CA ASP A 60 3.25 2.85 -6.31
C ASP A 60 4.61 2.46 -5.72
N ILE A 61 4.65 1.42 -4.91
CA ILE A 61 5.89 0.85 -4.33
C ILE A 61 6.09 -0.57 -4.88
N PRO A 62 7.32 -1.02 -5.21
CA PRO A 62 7.51 -2.38 -5.72
C PRO A 62 6.97 -3.41 -4.73
N ALA A 63 6.14 -4.34 -5.20
CA ALA A 63 5.47 -5.34 -4.35
C ALA A 63 6.41 -6.49 -3.97
N THR A 64 7.51 -6.16 -3.28
CA THR A 64 8.53 -7.12 -2.84
C THR A 64 8.93 -6.85 -1.39
N ASP A 65 9.43 -7.90 -0.75
CA ASP A 65 9.99 -7.84 0.60
C ASP A 65 11.27 -6.98 0.71
N THR A 66 11.87 -6.61 -0.42
CA THR A 66 13.02 -5.70 -0.48
C THR A 66 12.61 -4.28 -0.07
N TYR A 67 11.41 -3.83 -0.49
CA TYR A 67 10.93 -2.48 -0.24
C TYR A 67 9.86 -2.41 0.84
N LEU A 68 9.04 -3.45 0.96
CA LEU A 68 7.91 -3.49 1.87
C LEU A 68 8.09 -4.57 2.93
N GLU A 69 7.62 -4.26 4.13
CA GLU A 69 7.52 -5.21 5.21
C GLU A 69 6.08 -5.22 5.71
N VAL A 70 5.49 -6.42 5.81
CA VAL A 70 4.13 -6.59 6.33
C VAL A 70 4.13 -6.31 7.82
N VAL A 71 3.23 -5.45 8.25
CA VAL A 71 2.97 -5.13 9.65
C VAL A 71 1.75 -5.94 10.11
N PRO A 72 1.82 -6.66 11.24
CA PRO A 72 0.65 -7.34 11.79
C PRO A 72 -0.48 -6.36 12.13
N ASP A 73 -1.73 -6.75 11.91
CA ASP A 73 -2.91 -5.93 12.17
C ASP A 73 -2.96 -5.36 13.60
N ALA A 74 -2.48 -6.13 14.59
CA ALA A 74 -2.42 -5.70 15.98
C ALA A 74 -1.53 -4.45 16.16
N ASP A 75 -0.45 -4.33 15.38
CA ASP A 75 0.50 -3.22 15.46
C ASP A 75 0.12 -2.03 14.56
N ALA A 76 -0.81 -2.25 13.64
CA ALA A 76 -1.25 -1.27 12.63
C ALA A 76 -2.47 -0.45 13.06
N LYS A 77 -3.37 -1.01 13.89
CA LYS A 77 -4.66 -0.39 14.25
C LYS A 77 -4.55 1.03 14.80
N ASP A 78 -3.52 1.32 15.58
CA ASP A 78 -3.33 2.64 16.20
C ASP A 78 -2.52 3.60 15.32
N LYS A 79 -1.97 3.13 14.19
CA LYS A 79 -1.03 3.87 13.34
C LYS A 79 -1.59 4.22 11.97
N PHE A 80 -2.70 3.63 11.57
CA PHE A 80 -3.34 3.86 10.28
C PHE A 80 -4.77 4.37 10.46
N ASP A 81 -5.02 5.62 10.07
CA ASP A 81 -6.37 6.20 10.06
C ASP A 81 -7.05 5.93 8.71
N ALA A 82 -7.94 4.94 8.68
CA ALA A 82 -8.69 4.60 7.47
C ALA A 82 -9.62 5.73 6.97
N THR A 83 -9.93 6.72 7.80
CA THR A 83 -10.83 7.84 7.44
C THR A 83 -10.11 8.99 6.71
N ALA A 84 -8.78 9.00 6.73
CA ALA A 84 -7.93 9.96 6.01
C ALA A 84 -7.34 9.40 4.70
N SER A 85 -7.92 8.30 4.19
CA SER A 85 -7.57 7.69 2.90
C SER A 85 -7.75 8.65 1.72
N SER A 86 -6.97 8.43 0.65
CA SER A 86 -7.14 9.15 -0.64
C SER A 86 -8.44 8.83 -1.37
N ALA A 87 -9.14 7.76 -0.96
CA ALA A 87 -10.48 7.50 -1.44
C ALA A 87 -11.37 8.68 -1.04
N GLN A 88 -11.97 9.35 -2.05
CA GLN A 88 -13.00 10.35 -1.82
C GLN A 88 -14.00 9.79 -0.80
N LYS A 89 -14.32 10.53 0.28
CA LYS A 89 -15.50 10.20 1.09
C LYS A 89 -16.64 9.99 0.11
N LEU A 90 -17.14 8.76 0.03
CA LEU A 90 -18.31 8.47 -0.81
C LEU A 90 -19.34 9.53 -0.45
N PRO A 91 -19.74 10.41 -1.38
CA PRO A 91 -20.74 11.41 -1.06
C PRO A 91 -21.95 10.64 -0.51
N GLY A 92 -22.48 11.10 0.62
CA GLY A 92 -23.71 10.53 1.16
C GLY A 92 -24.74 10.48 0.03
N ARG A 93 -25.44 9.35 -0.09
CA ARG A 93 -26.48 9.14 -1.11
C ARG A 93 -27.36 10.40 -1.15
N GLN A 94 -27.28 11.16 -2.24
CA GLN A 94 -28.11 12.34 -2.41
C GLN A 94 -29.55 11.86 -2.45
N GLY A 95 -30.34 12.28 -1.46
CA GLY A 95 -31.75 11.95 -1.31
C GLY A 95 -32.61 12.64 -2.35
#